data_AF-A0A6B7HJF2-F1
#
_entry.id   AF-A0A6B7HJF2-F1
#
_cell.length_a   1.000
_cell.length_b   1.000
_cell.length_c   1.000
_cell.angle_alpha   90.00
_cell.angle_beta   90.00
_cell.angle_gamma   90.00
#
_symmetry.space_group_name_H-M   'P 1'
#
loop_
_entity.id
_entity.type
_entity.pdbx_description
1 polymer ?
#
loop_
_entity_poly.entity_id
_entity_poly.type
_entity_poly.pdbx_seq_one_letter_code
_entity_poly.pdbx_strand_id
1 'polypeptide(L)'
;MNLNQLQQGLEQAFYTEQHRIVFWYDAEQSFSEEVKALNLGDVQILNMAEESSLAIKLKLELQDQQGKYLLYFPSAEPETEKDWLLDIKLYSRSFYADRFSIIFNELGLQQQSLREHLAKREEFLKAKARLSTLKRYIQPDADAQDLDMAMIAAVVKADSAELMHIVLALADEMVQQNLALEVNPESFAELEKFQLVPALVTALQAEIGYPASVEELNGEAPFKLGTFFIRLMSTGFCESLGDIPLWAQELVMSSVSSRATARAFFVTLERQLQILPNLRYTLPDRGQCTADPGEGRGF
;
A
#
# COMPACT_ATOMS: atom_id res chain seq x y z
N MET A 1 8.12 13.17 5.23
CA MET A 1 8.91 13.05 6.45
C MET A 1 9.28 14.43 6.98
N ASN A 2 8.79 14.79 8.16
CA ASN A 2 9.01 16.10 8.79
C ASN A 2 10.34 16.12 9.59
N LEU A 3 11.44 16.51 8.93
CA LEU A 3 12.75 16.76 9.55
C LEU A 3 12.65 17.67 10.79
N ASN A 4 11.69 18.60 10.77
CA ASN A 4 11.43 19.54 11.87
C ASN A 4 11.04 18.87 13.19
N GLN A 5 10.27 17.78 13.19
CA GLN A 5 9.88 17.10 14.43
C GLN A 5 11.06 16.35 15.04
N LEU A 6 11.87 15.70 14.22
CA LEU A 6 13.12 15.06 14.65
C LEU A 6 14.08 16.10 15.23
N GLN A 7 14.25 17.22 14.52
CA GLN A 7 15.10 18.32 14.97
C GLN A 7 14.61 18.88 16.31
N GLN A 8 13.31 19.13 16.47
CA GLN A 8 12.74 19.59 17.75
C GLN A 8 12.97 18.60 18.89
N GLY A 9 12.80 17.30 18.66
CA GLY A 9 13.04 16.27 19.67
C GLY A 9 14.51 16.20 20.10
N LEU A 10 15.43 16.34 19.14
CA LEU A 10 16.87 16.39 19.40
C LEU A 10 17.27 17.69 20.12
N GLU A 11 16.75 18.84 19.67
CA GLU A 11 16.98 20.13 20.33
C GLU A 11 16.47 20.11 21.78
N GLN A 12 15.33 19.49 22.05
CA GLN A 12 14.84 19.32 23.42
C GLN A 12 15.82 18.51 24.28
N ALA A 13 16.37 17.40 23.76
CA ALA A 13 17.35 16.60 24.48
C ALA A 13 18.65 17.38 24.79
N PHE A 14 19.15 18.17 23.83
CA PHE A 14 20.40 18.92 24.00
C PHE A 14 20.25 20.20 24.82
N TYR A 15 19.17 20.97 24.62
CA TYR A 15 19.04 22.32 25.18
C TYR A 15 18.09 22.39 26.39
N THR A 16 17.01 21.62 26.39
CA THR A 16 16.04 21.60 27.51
C THR A 16 16.46 20.62 28.59
N GLU A 17 16.82 19.39 28.20
CA GLU A 17 17.28 18.36 29.13
C GLU A 17 18.79 18.51 29.46
N GLN A 18 19.49 19.43 28.79
CA GLN A 18 20.91 19.75 28.98
C GLN A 18 21.85 18.54 28.85
N HIS A 19 21.49 17.54 28.04
CA HIS A 19 22.37 16.43 27.77
C HIS A 19 23.47 16.83 26.79
N ARG A 20 24.72 16.52 27.16
CA ARG A 20 25.87 16.75 26.30
C ARG A 20 25.96 15.73 25.17
N ILE A 21 25.62 14.47 25.45
CA ILE A 21 25.75 13.36 24.51
C ILE A 21 24.38 12.70 24.36
N VAL A 22 23.97 12.51 23.11
CA VAL A 22 22.72 11.82 22.75
C VAL A 22 23.04 10.65 21.83
N PHE A 23 22.56 9.46 22.18
CA PHE A 23 22.64 8.25 21.39
C PHE A 23 21.36 8.07 20.58
N TRP A 24 21.47 7.85 19.28
CA TRP A 24 20.33 7.54 18.43
C TRP A 24 20.57 6.24 17.67
N TYR A 25 19.78 5.22 17.99
CA TYR A 25 19.78 3.93 17.28
C TYR A 25 18.67 3.88 16.23
N ASP A 26 19.06 3.54 15.00
CA ASP A 26 18.18 3.41 13.84
C ASP A 26 18.41 2.04 13.19
N ALA A 27 17.74 1.03 13.74
CA ALA A 27 17.86 -0.37 13.29
C ALA A 27 17.48 -0.55 11.82
N GLU A 28 16.52 0.24 11.33
CA GLU A 28 15.99 0.15 9.97
C GLU A 28 16.72 1.08 8.98
N GLN A 29 17.73 1.83 9.44
CA GLN A 29 18.50 2.81 8.65
C GLN A 29 17.63 3.82 7.90
N SER A 30 16.44 4.09 8.44
CA SER A 30 15.40 4.87 7.77
C SER A 30 15.67 6.37 7.79
N PHE A 31 16.68 6.83 8.56
CA PHE A 31 17.02 8.23 8.75
C PHE A 31 18.44 8.60 8.28
N SER A 32 19.15 7.68 7.62
CA SER A 32 20.56 7.87 7.23
C SER A 32 20.81 9.10 6.35
N GLU A 33 19.88 9.45 5.47
CA GLU A 33 19.97 10.65 4.63
C GLU A 33 19.48 11.90 5.37
N GLU A 34 18.45 11.77 6.20
CA GLU A 34 17.92 12.85 7.05
C GLU A 34 18.95 13.34 8.06
N VAL A 35 19.74 12.43 8.64
CA VAL A 35 20.83 12.72 9.59
C VAL A 35 21.92 13.58 8.94
N LYS A 36 22.22 13.37 7.65
CA LYS A 36 23.17 14.20 6.92
C LYS A 36 22.65 15.62 6.68
N ALA A 37 21.33 15.77 6.55
CA ALA A 37 20.67 17.06 6.34
C ALA A 37 20.33 17.80 7.65
N LEU A 38 20.38 17.11 8.79
CA LEU A 38 20.13 17.69 10.11
C LEU A 38 21.21 18.72 10.46
N ASN A 39 20.76 19.92 10.86
CA ASN A 39 21.63 20.96 11.37
C ASN A 39 21.14 21.38 12.75
N LEU A 40 21.91 20.99 13.78
CA LEU A 40 21.59 21.22 15.19
C LEU A 40 22.42 22.35 15.81
N GLY A 41 22.99 23.24 14.98
CA GLY A 41 23.75 24.40 15.44
C GLY A 41 25.11 24.02 16.02
N ASP A 42 25.21 23.92 17.35
CA ASP A 42 26.46 23.65 18.08
C ASP A 42 26.73 22.15 18.35
N VAL A 43 25.81 21.27 17.93
CA VAL A 43 25.91 19.82 18.11
C VAL A 43 26.69 19.18 16.95
N GLN A 44 27.71 18.39 17.29
CA GLN A 44 28.43 17.56 16.32
C GLN A 44 27.71 16.24 16.10
N ILE A 45 27.29 15.98 14.85
CA ILE A 45 26.65 14.72 14.45
C ILE A 45 27.73 13.75 13.98
N LEU A 46 27.82 12.58 14.61
CA LEU A 46 28.77 11.53 14.28
C LEU A 46 28.01 10.28 13.81
N ASN A 47 28.29 9.82 12.60
CA ASN A 47 27.76 8.57 12.07
C ASN A 47 28.68 7.41 12.48
N MET A 48 28.20 6.58 13.41
CA MET A 48 28.99 5.50 14.00
C MET A 48 29.27 4.32 13.06
N ALA A 49 28.69 4.29 11.85
CA ALA A 49 29.09 3.33 10.83
C ALA A 49 30.50 3.62 10.25
N GLU A 50 30.94 4.87 10.29
CA GLU A 50 32.21 5.32 9.72
C GLU A 50 33.29 5.53 10.79
N GLU A 51 32.92 5.41 12.05
CA GLU A 51 33.75 5.77 13.20
C GLU A 51 34.12 4.57 14.07
N SER A 52 35.29 4.63 14.72
CA SER A 52 35.70 3.61 15.69
C SER A 52 35.16 3.95 17.08
N SER A 53 34.41 3.02 17.69
CA SER A 53 33.88 3.19 19.05
C SER A 53 34.96 3.54 20.07
N LEU A 54 36.17 2.97 19.95
CA LEU A 54 37.29 3.27 20.84
C LEU A 54 37.81 4.70 20.65
N ALA A 55 37.93 5.15 19.40
CA ALA A 55 38.39 6.50 19.08
C ALA A 55 37.38 7.55 19.57
N ILE A 56 36.09 7.29 19.37
CA ILE A 56 35.01 8.15 19.87
C ILE A 56 35.01 8.18 21.40
N LYS A 57 35.16 7.04 22.07
CA LYS A 57 35.30 6.98 23.53
C LYS A 57 36.44 7.85 24.04
N LEU A 58 37.62 7.73 23.42
CA LEU A 58 38.78 8.57 23.76
C LEU A 58 38.48 10.06 23.58
N LYS A 59 37.83 10.42 22.46
CA LYS A 59 37.49 11.81 22.15
C LYS A 59 36.53 12.40 23.17
N LEU A 60 35.45 11.68 23.50
CA LEU A 60 34.38 12.17 24.38
C LEU A 60 34.79 12.26 25.86
N GLU A 61 35.67 11.36 26.31
CA GLU A 61 36.11 11.31 27.72
C GLU A 61 37.36 12.17 27.99
N LEU A 62 38.32 12.21 27.05
CA LEU A 62 39.63 12.83 27.31
C LEU A 62 39.93 14.07 26.48
N GLN A 63 39.48 14.15 25.22
CA GLN A 63 39.93 15.22 24.32
C GLN A 63 38.98 16.41 24.31
N ASP A 64 37.69 16.15 24.26
CA ASP A 64 36.67 17.20 24.26
C ASP A 64 35.58 16.82 25.25
N GLN A 65 35.62 17.43 26.43
CA GLN A 65 34.69 17.20 27.54
C GLN A 65 33.52 18.20 27.57
N GLN A 66 33.45 19.13 26.63
CA GLN A 66 32.47 20.23 26.66
C GLN A 66 31.56 20.25 25.42
N GLY A 67 32.05 19.78 24.27
CA GLY A 67 31.26 19.73 23.04
C GLY A 67 30.03 18.83 23.16
N LYS A 68 28.96 19.19 22.44
CA LYS A 68 27.74 18.39 22.33
C LYS A 68 27.82 17.44 21.15
N TYR A 69 27.39 16.19 21.37
CA TYR A 69 27.55 15.13 20.39
C TYR A 69 26.27 14.32 20.20
N LEU A 70 25.85 14.15 18.95
CA LEU A 70 24.84 13.18 18.55
C LEU A 70 25.54 11.98 17.93
N LEU A 71 25.47 10.83 18.60
CA LEU A 71 26.01 9.56 18.11
C LEU A 71 24.88 8.80 17.40
N TYR A 72 24.90 8.81 16.06
CA TYR A 72 23.92 8.10 15.24
C TYR A 72 24.45 6.71 14.87
N PHE A 73 23.67 5.68 15.19
CA PHE A 73 23.96 4.28 14.89
C PHE A 73 22.95 3.77 13.86
N PRO A 74 23.35 3.49 12.62
CA PRO A 74 22.48 2.83 11.62
C PRO A 74 22.38 1.32 11.89
N SER A 75 22.13 0.96 13.15
CA SER A 75 21.99 -0.42 13.62
C SER A 75 21.11 -0.46 14.86
N ALA A 76 20.61 -1.65 15.18
CA ALA A 76 19.94 -1.90 16.45
C ALA A 76 20.89 -1.64 17.63
N GLU A 77 20.29 -1.37 18.79
CA GLU A 77 21.02 -1.22 20.04
C GLU A 77 21.74 -2.55 20.39
N PRO A 78 23.06 -2.53 20.62
CA PRO A 78 23.80 -3.74 20.96
C PRO A 78 23.45 -4.25 22.36
N GLU A 79 23.61 -5.55 22.59
CA GLU A 79 23.54 -6.14 23.93
C GLU A 79 24.56 -5.49 24.86
N THR A 80 24.21 -5.33 26.14
CA THR A 80 25.05 -4.65 27.15
C THR A 80 26.47 -5.21 27.25
N GLU A 81 26.66 -6.51 27.08
CA GLU A 81 27.98 -7.15 27.15
C GLU A 81 28.89 -6.81 25.95
N LYS A 82 28.29 -6.37 24.84
CA LYS A 82 28.95 -6.04 23.57
C LYS A 82 29.02 -4.53 23.33
N ASP A 83 28.42 -3.72 24.19
CA ASP A 83 28.36 -2.26 24.04
C ASP A 83 29.60 -1.59 24.65
N TRP A 84 30.56 -1.23 23.78
CA TRP A 84 31.82 -0.60 24.18
C TRP A 84 31.65 0.83 24.73
N LEU A 85 30.52 1.47 24.42
CA LEU A 85 30.18 2.83 24.83
C LEU A 85 29.15 2.83 25.97
N LEU A 86 28.88 1.66 26.59
CA LEU A 86 27.88 1.51 27.64
C LEU A 86 28.12 2.46 28.81
N ASP A 87 29.37 2.65 29.21
CA ASP A 87 29.74 3.57 30.30
C ASP A 87 29.37 5.01 29.99
N ILE A 88 29.61 5.46 28.75
CA ILE A 88 29.19 6.79 28.27
C ILE A 88 27.67 6.88 28.21
N LYS A 89 27.03 5.85 27.67
CA LYS A 89 25.59 5.76 27.49
C LYS A 89 24.82 5.86 28.79
N LEU A 90 25.33 5.28 29.89
CA LEU A 90 24.68 5.30 31.20
C LEU A 90 24.48 6.70 31.79
N TYR A 91 25.30 7.69 31.41
CA TYR A 91 25.12 9.10 31.82
C TYR A 91 24.62 10.00 30.69
N SER A 92 24.42 9.44 29.50
CA SER A 92 23.96 10.15 28.30
C SER A 92 22.46 9.93 28.06
N ARG A 93 21.89 10.62 27.08
CA ARG A 93 20.49 10.44 26.69
C ARG A 93 20.38 9.49 25.50
N SER A 94 19.54 8.47 25.60
CA SER A 94 19.10 7.72 24.41
C SER A 94 17.88 8.38 23.77
N PHE A 95 17.98 8.72 22.50
CA PHE A 95 16.90 9.19 21.64
C PHE A 95 16.45 8.05 20.73
N TYR A 96 15.16 7.75 20.78
CA TYR A 96 14.54 6.75 19.94
C TYR A 96 13.53 7.44 19.04
N ALA A 97 13.84 7.49 17.75
CA ALA A 97 12.86 7.85 16.73
C ALA A 97 12.10 6.59 16.34
N ASP A 98 10.96 6.33 16.98
CA ASP A 98 10.06 5.28 16.51
C ASP A 98 9.49 5.71 15.17
N ARG A 99 10.01 5.09 14.10
CA ARG A 99 9.58 5.32 12.73
C ARG A 99 8.07 5.14 12.58
N PHE A 100 7.48 4.17 13.28
CA PHE A 100 6.03 3.96 13.24
C PHE A 100 5.30 5.11 13.93
N SER A 101 5.79 5.61 15.06
CA SER A 101 5.21 6.80 15.71
C SER A 101 5.30 8.05 14.82
N ILE A 102 6.39 8.24 14.08
CA ILE A 102 6.52 9.36 13.13
C ILE A 102 5.57 9.18 11.96
N ILE A 103 5.53 8.00 11.33
CA ILE A 103 4.61 7.71 10.22
C ILE A 103 3.16 7.85 10.68
N PHE A 104 2.82 7.29 11.85
CA PHE A 104 1.49 7.36 12.44
C PHE A 104 1.03 8.81 12.65
N ASN A 105 1.89 9.64 13.22
CA ASN A 105 1.62 11.08 13.38
C ASN A 105 1.57 11.81 12.02
N GLU A 106 2.41 11.44 11.05
CA GLU A 106 2.44 12.04 9.72
C GLU A 106 1.19 11.73 8.89
N LEU A 107 0.61 10.54 9.10
CA LEU A 107 -0.68 10.11 8.53
C LEU A 107 -1.87 10.72 9.28
N GLY A 108 -1.65 11.34 10.44
CA GLY A 108 -2.71 11.99 11.23
C GLY A 108 -3.69 11.01 11.88
N LEU A 109 -3.28 9.74 12.03
CA LEU A 109 -4.13 8.70 12.60
C LEU A 109 -4.32 8.92 14.10
N GLN A 110 -5.55 8.74 14.59
CA GLN A 110 -5.85 8.89 16.02
C GLN A 110 -5.99 7.55 16.76
N GLN A 111 -6.24 6.46 16.04
CA GLN A 111 -6.48 5.14 16.63
C GLN A 111 -5.16 4.39 16.89
N GLN A 112 -4.81 4.25 18.17
CA GLN A 112 -3.56 3.59 18.59
C GLN A 112 -3.46 2.12 18.14
N SER A 113 -4.60 1.43 17.97
CA SER A 113 -4.69 0.05 17.45
C SER A 113 -4.09 -0.11 16.06
N LEU A 114 -4.09 0.96 15.25
CA LEU A 114 -3.51 0.93 13.90
C LEU A 114 -1.98 0.86 13.89
N ARG A 115 -1.32 1.12 15.03
CA ARG A 115 0.15 0.98 15.10
C ARG A 115 0.59 -0.46 14.90
N GLU A 116 -0.07 -1.41 15.56
CA GLU A 116 0.20 -2.84 15.36
C GLU A 116 -0.13 -3.27 13.93
N HIS A 117 -1.16 -2.66 13.34
CA HIS A 117 -1.57 -2.90 11.96
C HIS A 117 -0.49 -2.42 10.95
N LEU A 118 0.04 -1.22 11.15
CA LEU A 118 1.14 -0.66 10.35
C LEU A 118 2.44 -1.45 10.53
N ALA A 119 2.72 -1.92 11.75
CA ALA A 119 3.92 -2.71 12.05
C ALA A 119 3.99 -4.01 11.24
N LYS A 120 2.84 -4.69 11.05
CA LYS A 120 2.77 -5.90 10.21
C LYS A 120 3.12 -5.65 8.74
N ARG A 121 3.07 -4.38 8.29
CA ARG A 121 3.28 -3.98 6.89
C ARG A 121 4.44 -3.00 6.73
N GLU A 122 5.48 -3.18 7.54
CA GLU A 122 6.70 -2.38 7.47
C GLU A 122 7.31 -2.34 6.05
N GLU A 123 7.31 -3.46 5.32
CA GLU A 123 7.81 -3.53 3.95
C GLU A 123 7.09 -2.57 2.98
N PHE A 124 5.80 -2.34 3.23
CA PHE A 124 5.04 -1.36 2.46
C PHE A 124 5.54 0.07 2.73
N LEU A 125 5.76 0.36 4.00
CA LEU A 125 6.12 1.69 4.49
C LEU A 125 7.57 2.08 4.17
N LYS A 126 8.43 1.15 3.72
CA LYS A 126 9.85 1.41 3.33
C LYS A 126 10.01 2.40 2.19
N ALA A 127 9.08 2.46 1.25
CA ALA A 127 9.20 3.42 0.15
C ALA A 127 8.54 4.76 0.47
N LYS A 128 9.34 5.83 0.46
CA LYS A 128 8.86 7.22 0.65
C LYS A 128 7.75 7.62 -0.33
N ALA A 129 7.83 7.18 -1.59
CA ALA A 129 6.81 7.46 -2.60
C ALA A 129 5.45 6.83 -2.27
N ARG A 130 5.44 5.63 -1.66
CA ARG A 130 4.20 4.95 -1.25
C ARG A 130 3.57 5.63 -0.05
N LEU A 131 4.39 6.08 0.92
CA LEU A 131 3.92 6.88 2.06
C LEU A 131 3.26 8.20 1.62
N SER A 132 3.86 8.92 0.67
CA SER A 132 3.28 10.18 0.19
C SER A 132 1.95 9.97 -0.54
N THR A 133 1.82 8.88 -1.30
CA THR A 133 0.57 8.51 -1.96
C THR A 133 -0.47 8.07 -0.95
N LEU A 134 -0.11 7.22 0.02
CA LEU A 134 -0.98 6.74 1.09
C LEU A 134 -1.60 7.91 1.88
N LYS A 135 -0.81 8.94 2.19
CA LYS A 135 -1.26 10.15 2.88
C LYS A 135 -2.39 10.90 2.15
N ARG A 136 -2.50 10.75 0.83
CA ARG A 136 -3.58 11.40 0.05
C ARG A 136 -4.94 10.75 0.26
N TYR A 137 -4.97 9.48 0.66
CA TYR A 137 -6.21 8.70 0.78
C TYR A 137 -6.70 8.59 2.23
N ILE A 138 -5.80 8.71 3.21
CA ILE A 138 -6.13 8.49 4.62
C ILE A 138 -6.84 9.70 5.23
N GLN A 139 -7.92 9.41 5.96
CA GLN A 139 -8.59 10.35 6.85
C GLN A 139 -8.18 10.13 8.32
N PRO A 140 -8.24 11.15 9.19
CA PRO A 140 -7.79 11.03 10.59
C PRO A 140 -8.53 9.98 11.43
N ASP A 141 -9.78 9.69 11.06
CA ASP A 141 -10.70 8.74 11.69
C ASP A 141 -10.73 7.37 11.00
N ALA A 142 -9.88 7.15 10.00
CA ALA A 142 -9.76 5.90 9.25
C ALA A 142 -9.56 4.70 10.19
N ASP A 143 -10.19 3.58 9.82
CA ASP A 143 -10.01 2.31 10.51
C ASP A 143 -8.96 1.41 9.82
N ALA A 144 -8.84 0.16 10.28
CA ALA A 144 -7.87 -0.78 9.71
C ALA A 144 -8.21 -1.18 8.27
N GLN A 145 -9.49 -1.28 7.93
CA GLN A 145 -9.94 -1.62 6.58
C GLN A 145 -9.71 -0.45 5.62
N ASP A 146 -9.99 0.78 6.05
CA ASP A 146 -9.71 1.99 5.28
C ASP A 146 -8.22 2.13 4.97
N LEU A 147 -7.36 1.82 5.96
CA LEU A 147 -5.92 1.81 5.79
C LEU A 147 -5.48 0.77 4.75
N ASP A 148 -6.09 -0.41 4.77
CA ASP A 148 -5.79 -1.50 3.82
C ASP A 148 -6.18 -1.13 2.40
N MET A 149 -7.38 -0.57 2.23
CA MET A 149 -7.87 -0.10 0.94
C MET A 149 -7.02 1.05 0.40
N ALA A 150 -6.58 1.96 1.27
CA ALA A 150 -5.66 3.04 0.90
C ALA A 150 -4.27 2.51 0.48
N MET A 151 -3.77 1.45 1.14
CA MET A 151 -2.52 0.78 0.73
C MET A 151 -2.69 0.09 -0.62
N ILE A 152 -3.79 -0.64 -0.84
CA ILE A 152 -4.09 -1.30 -2.12
C ILE A 152 -4.16 -0.27 -3.24
N ALA A 153 -4.90 0.82 -3.05
CA ALA A 153 -5.00 1.91 -4.02
C ALA A 153 -3.65 2.54 -4.35
N ALA A 154 -2.76 2.67 -3.37
CA ALA A 154 -1.41 3.18 -3.59
C ALA A 154 -0.51 2.23 -4.41
N VAL A 155 -0.68 0.90 -4.28
CA VAL A 155 0.06 -0.10 -5.08
C VAL A 155 -0.44 -0.11 -6.53
N VAL A 156 -1.76 -0.19 -6.69
CA VAL A 156 -2.42 -0.27 -8.01
C VAL A 156 -2.41 1.10 -8.72
N LYS A 157 -2.06 2.18 -8.00
CA LYS A 157 -2.09 3.58 -8.49
C LYS A 157 -3.50 4.01 -8.90
N ALA A 158 -4.50 3.59 -8.13
CA ALA A 158 -5.89 3.98 -8.32
C ALA A 158 -6.12 5.45 -7.95
N ASP A 159 -7.10 6.11 -8.58
CA ASP A 159 -7.43 7.51 -8.31
C ASP A 159 -8.00 7.73 -6.90
N SER A 160 -8.63 6.71 -6.32
CA SER A 160 -9.28 6.73 -5.00
C SER A 160 -9.11 5.38 -4.29
N ALA A 161 -9.23 5.38 -2.96
CA ALA A 161 -9.24 4.18 -2.12
C ALA A 161 -10.56 3.40 -2.16
N GLU A 162 -11.55 3.87 -2.91
CA GLU A 162 -12.80 3.15 -3.14
C GLU A 162 -12.57 1.89 -3.99
N LEU A 163 -13.27 0.82 -3.64
CA LEU A 163 -13.17 -0.48 -4.31
C LEU A 163 -13.33 -0.39 -5.84
N MET A 164 -14.28 0.41 -6.32
CA MET A 164 -14.52 0.59 -7.74
C MET A 164 -13.33 1.18 -8.49
N HIS A 165 -12.66 2.18 -7.90
CA HIS A 165 -11.49 2.80 -8.52
C HIS A 165 -10.31 1.83 -8.55
N ILE A 166 -10.17 1.00 -7.52
CA ILE A 166 -9.17 -0.07 -7.46
C ILE A 166 -9.44 -1.13 -8.55
N VAL A 167 -10.68 -1.61 -8.67
CA VAL A 167 -11.05 -2.60 -9.69
C VAL A 167 -10.82 -2.06 -11.11
N LEU A 168 -11.16 -0.79 -11.35
CA LEU A 168 -10.94 -0.15 -12.65
C LEU A 168 -9.45 0.00 -12.96
N ALA A 169 -8.62 0.39 -11.99
CA ALA A 169 -7.19 0.51 -12.17
C ALA A 169 -6.52 -0.85 -12.44
N LEU A 170 -6.96 -1.91 -11.77
CA LEU A 170 -6.53 -3.29 -12.06
C LEU A 170 -6.93 -3.72 -13.49
N ALA A 171 -8.14 -3.38 -13.93
CA ALA A 171 -8.59 -3.67 -15.29
C ALA A 171 -7.74 -2.93 -16.34
N ASP A 172 -7.47 -1.64 -16.12
CA ASP A 172 -6.66 -0.82 -17.02
C ASP A 172 -5.23 -1.36 -17.11
N GLU A 173 -4.63 -1.76 -15.99
CA GLU A 173 -3.30 -2.37 -15.98
C GLU A 173 -3.24 -3.67 -16.79
N MET A 174 -4.23 -4.56 -16.65
CA MET A 174 -4.31 -5.79 -17.46
C MET A 174 -4.41 -5.49 -18.96
N VAL A 175 -5.16 -4.44 -19.34
CA VAL A 175 -5.31 -4.01 -20.73
C VAL A 175 -4.00 -3.43 -21.25
N GLN A 176 -3.34 -2.57 -20.48
CA GLN A 176 -2.05 -1.96 -20.86
C GLN A 176 -0.93 -3.00 -21.01
N GLN A 177 -0.93 -4.03 -20.16
CA GLN A 177 0.03 -5.14 -20.23
C GLN A 177 -0.39 -6.23 -21.23
N ASN A 178 -1.57 -6.11 -21.85
CA ASN A 178 -2.16 -7.09 -22.76
C ASN A 178 -2.16 -8.52 -22.19
N LEU A 179 -2.54 -8.65 -20.92
CA LEU A 179 -2.54 -9.91 -20.19
C LEU A 179 -3.77 -10.77 -20.52
N ALA A 180 -3.57 -12.08 -20.53
CA ALA A 180 -4.67 -13.05 -20.53
C ALA A 180 -5.35 -13.08 -19.15
N LEU A 181 -6.64 -13.43 -19.11
CA LEU A 181 -7.43 -13.50 -17.87
C LEU A 181 -6.88 -14.52 -16.84
N GLU A 182 -6.03 -15.45 -17.26
CA GLU A 182 -5.40 -16.43 -16.37
C GLU A 182 -4.20 -15.86 -15.61
N VAL A 183 -3.71 -14.68 -16.00
CA VAL A 183 -2.49 -14.06 -15.46
C VAL A 183 -2.87 -12.80 -14.69
N ASN A 184 -2.44 -12.72 -13.44
CA ASN A 184 -2.59 -11.52 -12.62
C ASN A 184 -1.54 -10.46 -13.01
N PRO A 185 -1.86 -9.16 -12.88
CA PRO A 185 -0.93 -8.07 -13.19
C PRO A 185 0.25 -7.98 -12.21
N GLU A 186 1.31 -7.26 -12.58
CA GLU A 186 2.49 -7.07 -11.74
C GLU A 186 2.17 -6.40 -10.39
N SER A 187 1.25 -5.42 -10.37
CA SER A 187 0.79 -4.82 -9.11
C SER A 187 0.18 -5.85 -8.15
N PHE A 188 -0.41 -6.93 -8.67
CA PHE A 188 -0.98 -7.99 -7.86
C PHE A 188 0.10 -8.80 -7.13
N ALA A 189 1.26 -9.02 -7.75
CA ALA A 189 2.39 -9.66 -7.10
C ALA A 189 2.94 -8.79 -5.95
N GLU A 190 2.88 -7.46 -6.09
CA GLU A 190 3.17 -6.54 -4.98
C GLU A 190 2.11 -6.63 -3.87
N LEU A 191 0.83 -6.72 -4.21
CA LEU A 191 -0.24 -6.92 -3.22
C LEU A 191 -0.06 -8.22 -2.43
N GLU A 192 0.34 -9.31 -3.08
CA GLU A 192 0.67 -10.58 -2.43
C GLU A 192 1.85 -10.43 -1.48
N LYS A 193 2.93 -9.78 -1.94
CA LYS A 193 4.11 -9.50 -1.12
C LYS A 193 3.77 -8.73 0.16
N PHE A 194 2.86 -7.76 0.07
CA PHE A 194 2.44 -6.95 1.22
C PHE A 194 1.25 -7.54 2.01
N GLN A 195 0.81 -8.77 1.68
CA GLN A 195 -0.33 -9.44 2.33
C GLN A 195 -1.63 -8.61 2.30
N LEU A 196 -1.86 -7.92 1.18
CA LEU A 196 -3.02 -7.04 0.95
C LEU A 196 -4.18 -7.74 0.23
N VAL A 197 -3.92 -8.88 -0.42
CA VAL A 197 -4.92 -9.64 -1.17
C VAL A 197 -6.12 -10.06 -0.30
N PRO A 198 -5.94 -10.59 0.93
CA PRO A 198 -7.07 -10.95 1.79
C PRO A 198 -8.01 -9.78 2.08
N ALA A 199 -7.46 -8.58 2.30
CA ALA A 199 -8.25 -7.38 2.54
C ALA A 199 -9.05 -6.97 1.30
N LEU A 200 -8.45 -7.07 0.10
CA LEU A 200 -9.15 -6.85 -1.16
C LEU A 200 -10.30 -7.84 -1.35
N VAL A 201 -10.07 -9.14 -1.13
CA VAL A 201 -11.11 -10.17 -1.28
C VAL A 201 -12.24 -9.97 -0.28
N THR A 202 -11.92 -9.57 0.95
CA THR A 202 -12.92 -9.22 1.97
C THR A 202 -13.78 -8.04 1.52
N ALA A 203 -13.17 -6.99 0.96
CA ALA A 203 -13.90 -5.85 0.40
C ALA A 203 -14.79 -6.24 -0.79
N LEU A 204 -14.28 -7.08 -1.71
CA LEU A 204 -15.05 -7.63 -2.83
C LEU A 204 -16.25 -8.46 -2.36
N GLN A 205 -16.10 -9.24 -1.29
CA GLN A 205 -17.20 -10.00 -0.70
C GLN A 205 -18.23 -9.08 -0.05
N ALA A 206 -17.78 -8.09 0.73
CA ALA A 206 -18.68 -7.19 1.46
C ALA A 206 -19.47 -6.24 0.53
N GLU A 207 -18.80 -5.63 -0.44
CA GLU A 207 -19.43 -4.62 -1.30
C GLU A 207 -20.06 -5.20 -2.56
N ILE A 208 -19.47 -6.23 -3.17
CA ILE A 208 -19.92 -6.77 -4.48
C ILE A 208 -20.58 -8.14 -4.31
N GLY A 209 -20.43 -8.80 -3.15
CA GLY A 209 -20.96 -10.14 -2.94
C GLY A 209 -20.19 -11.21 -3.71
N TYR A 210 -18.89 -11.01 -3.92
CA TYR A 210 -18.03 -12.04 -4.51
C TYR A 210 -18.03 -13.30 -3.62
N PRO A 211 -18.35 -14.50 -4.15
CA PRO A 211 -18.35 -15.72 -3.36
C PRO A 211 -16.92 -16.23 -3.21
N ALA A 212 -16.18 -15.57 -2.32
CA ALA A 212 -14.83 -15.94 -1.92
C ALA A 212 -14.83 -17.25 -1.14
N SER A 213 -13.83 -18.10 -1.39
CA SER A 213 -13.58 -19.26 -0.53
C SER A 213 -12.93 -18.85 0.79
N VAL A 214 -13.05 -19.68 1.84
CA VAL A 214 -12.38 -19.44 3.12
C VAL A 214 -10.85 -19.40 2.94
N GLU A 215 -10.33 -20.19 2.01
CA GLU A 215 -8.90 -20.23 1.66
C GLU A 215 -8.45 -18.92 0.99
N GLU A 216 -9.28 -18.31 0.14
CA GLU A 216 -9.00 -16.99 -0.48
C GLU A 216 -9.04 -15.87 0.57
N LEU A 217 -9.99 -15.94 1.52
CA LEU A 217 -10.10 -14.95 2.61
C LEU A 217 -8.94 -15.01 3.60
N ASN A 218 -8.35 -16.19 3.79
CA ASN A 218 -7.18 -16.36 4.64
C ASN A 218 -5.84 -16.12 3.91
N GLY A 219 -5.87 -15.96 2.58
CA GLY A 219 -4.67 -15.82 1.74
C GLY A 219 -3.91 -17.13 1.51
N GLU A 220 -4.56 -18.28 1.74
CA GLU A 220 -4.01 -19.61 1.50
C GLU A 220 -4.13 -20.03 0.03
N ALA A 221 -5.17 -19.54 -0.66
CA ALA A 221 -5.37 -19.74 -2.09
C ALA A 221 -5.10 -18.44 -2.87
N PRO A 222 -4.43 -18.52 -4.04
CA PRO A 222 -4.21 -17.35 -4.87
C PRO A 222 -5.53 -16.86 -5.48
N PHE A 223 -5.82 -15.57 -5.30
CA PHE A 223 -6.99 -14.95 -5.89
C PHE A 223 -6.78 -14.76 -7.40
N LYS A 224 -7.71 -15.30 -8.19
CA LYS A 224 -7.68 -15.20 -9.65
C LYS A 224 -8.55 -14.04 -10.12
N LEU A 225 -7.88 -12.95 -10.48
CA LEU A 225 -8.54 -11.70 -10.83
C LEU A 225 -9.36 -11.80 -12.13
N GLY A 226 -8.94 -12.61 -13.10
CA GLY A 226 -9.75 -12.88 -14.30
C GLY A 226 -11.05 -13.63 -14.02
N THR A 227 -11.05 -14.57 -13.06
CA THR A 227 -12.30 -15.25 -12.63
C THR A 227 -13.29 -14.25 -12.03
N PHE A 228 -12.78 -13.31 -11.25
CA PHE A 228 -13.59 -12.21 -10.73
C PHE A 228 -14.19 -11.35 -11.86
N PHE A 229 -13.40 -10.94 -12.85
CA PHE A 229 -13.93 -10.16 -13.97
C PHE A 229 -14.95 -10.93 -14.80
N ILE A 230 -14.75 -12.23 -15.04
CA ILE A 230 -15.74 -13.07 -15.73
C ILE A 230 -17.06 -13.02 -14.96
N ARG A 231 -17.04 -13.22 -13.63
CA ARG A 231 -18.24 -13.16 -12.79
C ARG A 231 -18.89 -11.78 -12.80
N LEU A 232 -18.10 -10.71 -12.72
CA LEU A 232 -18.59 -9.33 -12.76
C LEU A 232 -19.29 -9.02 -14.10
N MET A 233 -18.66 -9.39 -15.21
CA MET A 233 -19.19 -9.17 -16.55
C MET A 233 -20.42 -10.04 -16.82
N SER A 234 -20.40 -11.31 -16.43
CA SER A 234 -21.56 -12.21 -16.53
C SER A 234 -22.73 -11.72 -15.69
N THR A 235 -22.47 -11.17 -14.50
CA THR A 235 -23.50 -10.57 -13.63
C THR A 235 -24.18 -9.40 -14.33
N GLY A 236 -23.42 -8.42 -14.82
CA GLY A 236 -24.02 -7.27 -15.52
C GLY A 236 -24.68 -7.65 -16.85
N PHE A 237 -24.16 -8.64 -17.58
CA PHE A 237 -24.78 -9.15 -18.81
C PHE A 237 -26.14 -9.81 -18.53
N CYS A 238 -26.21 -10.75 -17.57
CA CYS A 238 -27.47 -11.43 -17.24
C CYS A 238 -28.53 -10.44 -16.74
N GLU A 239 -28.12 -9.39 -16.05
CA GLU A 239 -29.05 -8.31 -15.69
C GLU A 239 -29.60 -7.54 -16.88
N SER A 240 -28.77 -7.26 -17.89
CA SER A 240 -29.23 -6.57 -19.10
C SER A 240 -30.31 -7.36 -19.85
N LEU A 241 -30.28 -8.69 -19.70
CA LEU A 241 -31.26 -9.61 -20.29
C LEU A 241 -32.55 -9.73 -19.46
N GLY A 242 -32.53 -9.40 -18.16
CA GLY A 242 -33.68 -9.50 -17.26
C GLY A 242 -33.97 -10.91 -16.72
N ASP A 243 -33.44 -11.96 -17.35
CA ASP A 243 -33.50 -13.35 -16.91
C ASP A 243 -32.10 -13.95 -16.80
N ILE A 244 -31.86 -14.81 -15.81
CA ILE A 244 -30.59 -15.51 -15.60
C ILE A 244 -30.67 -16.91 -16.21
N PRO A 245 -29.94 -17.21 -17.30
CA PRO A 245 -29.90 -18.54 -17.89
C PRO A 245 -29.37 -19.60 -16.92
N LEU A 246 -29.82 -20.85 -17.05
CA LEU A 246 -29.41 -21.97 -16.18
C LEU A 246 -27.88 -22.13 -16.08
N TRP A 247 -27.16 -21.94 -17.19
CA TRP A 247 -25.70 -22.06 -17.21
C TRP A 247 -24.97 -20.93 -16.46
N ALA A 248 -25.61 -19.79 -16.22
CA ALA A 248 -25.01 -18.61 -15.60
C ALA A 248 -25.29 -18.51 -14.10
N GLN A 249 -26.18 -19.35 -13.55
CA GLN A 249 -26.63 -19.28 -12.16
C GLN A 249 -25.49 -19.36 -11.14
N GLU A 250 -24.44 -20.14 -11.44
CA GLU A 250 -23.26 -20.29 -10.57
C GLU A 250 -22.21 -19.17 -10.73
N LEU A 251 -22.34 -18.35 -11.78
CA LEU A 251 -21.41 -17.27 -12.11
C LEU A 251 -21.90 -15.90 -11.64
N VAL A 252 -23.22 -15.74 -11.49
CA VAL A 252 -23.84 -14.47 -11.10
C VAL A 252 -23.68 -14.21 -9.60
N MET A 253 -23.20 -13.03 -9.24
CA MET A 253 -23.07 -12.59 -7.85
C MET A 253 -24.43 -12.14 -7.30
N SER A 254 -24.79 -12.63 -6.12
CA SER A 254 -26.14 -12.53 -5.56
C SER A 254 -26.47 -11.21 -4.84
N SER A 255 -25.49 -10.32 -4.64
CA SER A 255 -25.72 -9.07 -3.92
C SER A 255 -26.49 -8.03 -4.76
N VAL A 256 -27.31 -7.20 -4.11
CA VAL A 256 -28.00 -6.07 -4.75
C VAL A 256 -27.02 -5.01 -5.26
N SER A 257 -25.87 -4.87 -4.59
CA SER A 257 -24.80 -3.94 -4.93
C SER A 257 -23.91 -4.42 -6.09
N SER A 258 -23.82 -5.73 -6.32
CA SER A 258 -23.08 -6.31 -7.46
C SER A 258 -23.54 -5.72 -8.79
N ARG A 259 -24.83 -5.42 -8.87
CA ARG A 259 -25.56 -4.89 -10.00
C ARG A 259 -25.16 -3.47 -10.37
N ALA A 260 -25.15 -2.59 -9.37
CA ALA A 260 -24.75 -1.20 -9.52
C ALA A 260 -23.27 -1.11 -9.91
N THR A 261 -22.43 -1.91 -9.25
CA THR A 261 -20.99 -2.05 -9.52
C THR A 261 -20.71 -2.53 -10.95
N ALA A 262 -21.37 -3.61 -11.39
CA ALA A 262 -21.20 -4.11 -12.75
C ALA A 262 -21.60 -3.05 -13.78
N ARG A 263 -22.75 -2.38 -13.62
CA ARG A 263 -23.19 -1.31 -14.52
C ARG A 263 -22.23 -0.12 -14.54
N ALA A 264 -21.76 0.33 -13.38
CA ALA A 264 -20.78 1.42 -13.29
C ALA A 264 -19.46 1.05 -13.98
N PHE A 265 -19.01 -0.20 -13.81
CA PHE A 265 -17.85 -0.74 -14.52
C PHE A 265 -18.07 -0.72 -16.04
N PHE A 266 -19.19 -1.25 -16.54
CA PHE A 266 -19.52 -1.25 -17.96
C PHE A 266 -19.60 0.15 -18.57
N VAL A 267 -20.27 1.10 -17.91
CA VAL A 267 -20.36 2.49 -18.40
C VAL A 267 -18.99 3.15 -18.46
N THR A 268 -18.14 2.89 -17.47
CA THR A 268 -16.77 3.44 -17.44
C THR A 268 -15.89 2.80 -18.51
N LEU A 269 -16.01 1.48 -18.69
CA LEU A 269 -15.32 0.73 -19.74
C LEU A 269 -15.76 1.19 -21.13
N GLU A 270 -17.06 1.39 -21.38
CA GLU A 270 -17.57 1.92 -22.64
C GLU A 270 -17.03 3.33 -22.92
N ARG A 271 -16.99 4.20 -21.90
CA ARG A 271 -16.42 5.55 -22.03
C ARG A 271 -14.92 5.51 -22.37
N GLN A 272 -14.18 4.60 -21.75
CA GLN A 272 -12.76 4.36 -22.05
C GLN A 272 -12.57 3.82 -23.49
N LEU A 273 -13.39 2.86 -23.91
CA LEU A 273 -13.36 2.27 -25.25
C LEU A 273 -13.76 3.28 -26.34
N GLN A 274 -14.68 4.20 -26.08
CA GLN A 274 -15.06 5.28 -27.02
C GLN A 274 -13.94 6.30 -27.25
N ILE A 275 -12.99 6.42 -26.32
CA ILE A 275 -11.82 7.28 -26.44
C ILE A 275 -10.70 6.60 -27.25
N LEU A 276 -10.73 5.26 -27.38
CA LEU A 276 -9.81 4.50 -28.22
C LEU A 276 -10.28 4.54 -29.69
N PRO A 277 -9.53 5.19 -30.62
CA PRO A 277 -9.99 5.39 -32.00
C PRO A 277 -10.10 4.10 -32.84
N ASN A 278 -9.67 2.95 -32.31
CA ASN A 278 -9.47 1.71 -33.09
C ASN A 278 -10.39 0.54 -32.73
N LEU A 279 -11.32 0.68 -31.77
CA LEU A 279 -12.30 -0.37 -31.45
C LEU A 279 -13.65 -0.15 -32.15
N ARG A 280 -13.62 0.09 -33.47
CA ARG A 280 -14.80 -0.15 -34.31
C ARG A 280 -14.82 -1.63 -34.68
N TYR A 281 -15.44 -2.45 -33.84
CA TYR A 281 -15.97 -3.72 -34.33
C TYR A 281 -17.09 -3.38 -35.32
N THR A 282 -16.80 -3.52 -36.61
CA THR A 282 -17.84 -3.63 -37.64
C THR A 282 -18.60 -4.91 -37.35
N LEU A 283 -19.77 -4.79 -36.73
CA LEU A 283 -20.79 -5.84 -36.78
C LEU A 283 -21.01 -6.17 -38.27
N PRO A 284 -20.89 -7.44 -38.70
CA PRO A 284 -21.29 -7.79 -40.05
C PRO A 284 -22.77 -7.43 -40.21
N ASP A 285 -23.08 -6.74 -41.29
CA ASP A 285 -24.43 -6.28 -41.64
C ASP A 285 -25.43 -7.40 -41.36
N ARG A 286 -26.55 -7.05 -40.73
CA ARG A 286 -27.73 -7.91 -40.64
C ARG A 286 -28.14 -8.25 -42.07
N GLY A 287 -27.63 -9.37 -42.58
CA GLY A 287 -28.17 -10.04 -43.75
C GLY A 287 -29.65 -10.22 -43.49
N GLN A 288 -30.45 -9.50 -44.27
CA GLN A 288 -31.90 -9.67 -44.29
C GLN A 288 -32.16 -11.14 -44.60
N CYS A 289 -32.61 -11.89 -43.59
CA CYS A 289 -33.30 -13.15 -43.83
C CYS A 289 -34.61 -12.80 -44.54
N THR A 290 -34.56 -12.72 -45.87
CA THR A 290 -35.76 -12.78 -46.69
C THR A 290 -36.26 -14.22 -46.64
N ALA A 291 -37.33 -14.43 -45.89
CA ALA A 291 -38.13 -15.65 -45.98
C ALA A 291 -38.67 -15.76 -47.40
N ASP A 292 -38.31 -16.83 -48.10
CA ASP A 292 -38.86 -17.18 -49.40
C ASP A 292 -40.07 -18.11 -49.18
N PRO A 293 -41.31 -17.70 -49.51
CA PRO A 293 -42.48 -18.53 -49.30
C PRO A 293 -42.78 -19.33 -50.57
N GLY A 294 -42.35 -20.60 -50.56
CA GLY A 294 -43.04 -21.72 -51.21
C GLY A 294 -43.02 -21.79 -52.75
N GLU A 295 -42.48 -22.90 -53.26
CA GLU A 295 -43.10 -23.64 -54.35
C GLU A 295 -42.64 -25.10 -54.31
N GLY A 296 -43.60 -26.02 -54.15
CA GLY A 296 -43.38 -27.45 -54.30
C GLY A 296 -43.48 -27.89 -55.74
N ARG A 297 -42.84 -29.03 -56.08
CA ARG A 297 -43.36 -30.17 -56.86
C ARG A 297 -42.22 -31.06 -57.38
N GLY A 298 -42.42 -32.38 -57.21
CA GLY A 298 -41.99 -33.52 -58.05
C GLY A 298 -40.49 -33.73 -58.23
N PHE A 299 -39.92 -34.92 -58.11
CA PHE A 299 -40.41 -36.30 -58.19
C PHE A 299 -39.65 -37.14 -57.15
#